data_AF-A0A821EB27-F1
#
_entry.id   AF-A0A821EB27-F1
#
_cell.length_a   1.000
_cell.length_b   1.000
_cell.length_c   1.000
_cell.angle_alpha   90.00
_cell.angle_beta   90.00
_cell.angle_gamma   90.00
#
_symmetry.space_group_name_H-M   'P 1'
#
loop_
_entity.id
_entity.type
_entity.pdbx_description
1 polymer ?
#
loop_
_entity_poly.entity_id
_entity_poly.type
_entity_poly.pdbx_seq_one_letter_code
_entity_poly.pdbx_strand_id
1 'polypeptide(L)' 'MSDTSSREKVYGVDTSERSTRLLRIKVIRAIDLQRRDFLGGSGDPYVKVLLQTRENRNQTIDIARTRTIPKTL' A
#
# COMPACT_ATOMS: atom_id res chain seq x y z
N MET A 1 32.95 -1.06 -6.91
CA MET A 1 31.76 -1.64 -6.26
C MET A 1 30.57 -0.86 -6.77
N SER A 2 29.76 -1.45 -7.65
CA SER A 2 28.63 -0.80 -8.29
C SER A 2 27.45 -0.79 -7.31
N ASP A 3 27.22 0.35 -6.67
CA ASP A 3 26.04 0.57 -5.83
C ASP A 3 24.82 0.71 -6.76
N THR A 4 24.17 -0.41 -7.08
CA THR A 4 22.84 -0.38 -7.70
C THR A 4 21.82 -0.17 -6.59
N SER A 5 21.85 1.00 -5.96
CA SER A 5 20.77 1.49 -5.11
C SER A 5 19.54 1.70 -6.01
N SER A 6 18.73 0.67 -6.18
CA SER A 6 17.37 0.84 -6.68
C SER A 6 16.67 1.78 -5.70
N ARG A 7 16.49 3.04 -6.11
CA ARG A 7 15.74 4.00 -5.29
C ARG A 7 14.37 3.39 -5.05
N GLU A 8 14.08 3.02 -3.80
CA GLU A 8 12.76 2.52 -3.43
C GLU A 8 11.72 3.52 -3.95
N LYS A 9 10.69 3.02 -4.64
CA LYS A 9 9.63 3.89 -5.16
C LYS A 9 8.94 4.60 -4.00
N VAL A 10 9.06 5.93 -3.97
CA VAL A 10 8.33 6.80 -3.04
C VAL A 10 6.98 7.15 -3.68
N TYR A 11 5.92 7.11 -2.88
CA TYR A 11 4.56 7.45 -3.26
C TYR A 11 4.16 8.78 -2.61
N GLY A 12 3.22 9.51 -3.22
CA GLY A 12 2.68 10.75 -2.69
C GLY A 12 3.18 12.02 -3.40
N VAL A 13 3.46 13.06 -2.61
CA VAL A 13 3.86 14.38 -3.10
C VAL A 13 5.37 14.47 -3.36
N ASP A 14 5.83 15.54 -4.03
CA ASP A 14 7.25 15.73 -4.30
C ASP A 14 8.04 15.87 -3.00
N THR A 15 9.03 15.00 -2.83
CA THR A 15 9.97 15.00 -1.70
C THR A 15 10.84 16.26 -1.61
N SER A 16 10.90 17.08 -2.67
CA SER A 16 11.65 18.34 -2.69
C SER A 16 10.93 19.49 -1.98
N GLU A 17 9.62 19.36 -1.73
CA GLU A 17 8.82 20.38 -1.05
C GLU A 17 9.26 20.55 0.43
N ARG A 18 9.50 21.80 0.84
CA ARG A 18 10.12 22.18 2.13
C ARG A 18 9.52 21.58 3.40
N SER A 19 8.25 21.18 3.36
CA SER A 19 7.51 20.70 4.53
C SER A 19 7.13 19.22 4.45
N THR A 20 7.66 18.49 3.47
CA THR A 20 7.38 17.06 3.31
C THR A 20 8.31 16.21 4.17
N ARG A 21 7.82 15.03 4.55
CA ARG A 21 8.59 14.02 5.30
C ARG A 21 8.25 12.63 4.78
N LEU A 22 9.18 11.69 4.95
CA LEU A 22 8.96 10.29 4.57
C LEU A 22 8.24 9.54 5.69
N LEU A 23 7.13 8.89 5.33
CA LEU A 23 6.44 7.92 6.16
C LEU A 23 6.73 6.51 5.65
N ARG A 24 7.37 5.68 6.47
CA ARG A 24 7.64 4.28 6.12
C ARG A 24 6.53 3.38 6.67
N ILE A 25 5.83 2.68 5.77
CA ILE A 25 4.76 1.75 6.12
C ILE A 25 5.22 0.33 5.80
N LYS A 26 5.12 -0.59 6.76
CA LYS A 26 5.37 -2.02 6.56
C LYS A 26 4.07 -2.79 6.78
N VAL A 27 3.51 -3.33 5.71
CA VAL A 27 2.39 -4.28 5.80
C VAL A 27 2.96 -5.63 6.19
N ILE A 28 2.56 -6.15 7.35
CA ILE A 28 3.12 -7.39 7.90
C ILE A 28 2.20 -8.59 7.59
N ARG A 29 0.96 -8.54 8.09
CA ARG A 29 -0.03 -9.61 7.92
C ARG A 29 -1.45 -9.07 8.11
N ALA A 30 -2.40 -9.79 7.53
CA ALA A 30 -3.81 -9.73 7.91
C ALA A 30 -4.15 -11.01 8.69
N ILE A 31 -5.06 -10.93 9.65
CA ILE A 31 -5.47 -12.05 10.51
C ILE A 31 -6.99 -12.14 10.44
N ASP A 32 -7.53 -13.35 10.40
CA ASP A 32 -8.97 -13.64 10.40
C ASP A 32 -9.76 -12.84 9.35
N LEU A 33 -9.19 -12.73 8.14
CA LEU A 33 -9.89 -12.12 7.01
C LEU A 33 -11.19 -12.88 6.73
N GLN A 34 -12.32 -12.17 6.78
CA GLN A 34 -13.61 -12.77 6.42
C GLN A 34 -13.57 -13.28 4.98
N ARG A 35 -13.92 -14.55 4.77
CA ARG A 35 -14.16 -15.10 3.44
C ARG A 35 -15.32 -14.33 2.80
N ARG A 36 -15.02 -13.64 1.70
CA ARG A 36 -16.04 -12.98 0.87
C ARG A 36 -16.49 -13.81 -0.32
N ASP A 37 -15.83 -14.92 -0.63
CA ASP A 37 -16.18 -15.72 -1.80
C ASP A 37 -17.36 -16.63 -1.48
N PHE A 38 -18.52 -16.31 -2.07
CA PHE A 38 -19.78 -17.04 -1.97
C PHE A 38 -19.72 -18.50 -2.49
N LEU A 39 -18.62 -18.89 -3.14
CA LEU A 39 -18.45 -20.21 -3.80
C LEU A 39 -17.36 -21.08 -3.16
N GLY A 40 -16.91 -20.77 -1.95
CA GLY A 40 -16.07 -21.70 -1.19
C GLY A 40 -14.56 -21.62 -1.49
N GLY A 41 -14.08 -20.63 -2.25
CA GLY A 41 -12.65 -20.41 -2.50
C GLY A 41 -11.89 -19.75 -1.34
N SER A 42 -10.57 -19.90 -1.37
CA SER A 42 -9.58 -19.09 -0.63
C SER A 42 -9.41 -17.75 -1.36
N GLY A 43 -9.58 -16.61 -0.69
CA GLY A 43 -9.44 -15.30 -1.34
C GLY A 43 -8.01 -15.01 -1.81
N ASP A 44 -7.87 -14.04 -2.72
CA ASP A 44 -6.60 -13.48 -3.21
C ASP A 44 -6.38 -12.05 -2.66
N PRO A 45 -6.07 -11.88 -1.37
CA PRO A 45 -5.97 -10.57 -0.73
C PRO A 45 -4.76 -9.76 -1.20
N TYR A 46 -4.91 -8.43 -1.12
CA TYR A 46 -3.83 -7.44 -1.17
C TYR A 46 -4.21 -6.23 -0.30
N VAL A 47 -3.24 -5.41 0.09
CA VAL A 47 -3.48 -4.16 0.82
C VAL A 47 -3.36 -2.97 -0.13
N LYS A 48 -4.31 -2.04 -0.07
CA LYS A 48 -4.26 -0.70 -0.67
C LYS A 48 -3.98 0.31 0.42
N VAL A 49 -2.97 1.15 0.22
CA VAL A 49 -2.64 2.29 1.07
C VAL A 49 -2.91 3.55 0.26
N LEU A 50 -3.77 4.43 0.78
CA LEU A 50 -4.17 5.66 0.13
C LEU A 50 -3.55 6.84 0.89
N LEU A 51 -2.89 7.74 0.16
CA LEU A 51 -2.53 9.04 0.70
C LEU A 51 -3.69 10.01 0.43
N GLN A 52 -4.20 10.65 1.48
CA GLN A 52 -5.34 11.56 1.39
C GLN A 52 -5.06 12.81 2.22
N THR A 53 -5.67 13.93 1.85
CA THR A 53 -5.63 15.12 2.68
C THR A 53 -6.58 14.95 3.87
N ARG A 54 -6.27 15.63 4.97
CA ARG A 54 -7.18 15.69 6.12
C ARG A 54 -8.49 16.41 5.74
N GLU A 55 -8.40 17.40 4.86
CA GLU A 55 -9.50 18.29 4.47
C GLU A 55 -10.53 17.59 3.59
N ASN A 56 -10.11 16.65 2.75
CA ASN A 56 -11.01 15.89 1.88
C ASN A 56 -10.60 14.42 1.79
N ARG A 57 -11.22 13.57 2.61
CA ARG A 57 -11.01 12.11 2.59
C ARG A 57 -11.56 11.40 1.34
N ASN A 58 -12.28 12.10 0.47
CA ASN A 58 -12.70 11.55 -0.82
C ASN A 58 -11.66 11.81 -1.91
N GLN A 59 -10.69 12.71 -1.66
CA GLN A 59 -9.60 12.98 -2.58
C GLN A 59 -8.40 12.10 -2.24
N THR A 60 -8.07 11.20 -3.16
CA THR A 60 -6.85 10.38 -3.07
C THR A 60 -5.74 11.05 -3.87
N ILE A 61 -4.63 11.34 -3.20
CA ILE A 61 -3.43 11.93 -3.81
C ILE A 61 -2.63 10.85 -4.55
N ASP A 62 -2.41 9.71 -3.91
CA ASP A 62 -1.68 8.58 -4.50
C ASP A 62 -2.10 7.27 -3.83
N ILE A 63 -1.85 6.15 -4.52
CA ILE A 63 -2.20 4.79 -4.09
C ILE A 63 -0.99 3.87 -4.25
N ALA A 64 -0.59 3.25 -3.13
CA ALA A 64 0.29 2.09 -3.14
C ALA A 64 -0.54 0.81 -2.95
N ARG A 65 -0.13 -0.27 -3.61
CA ARG A 65 -0.69 -1.60 -3.40
C ARG A 65 0.40 -2.63 -3.18
N THR A 66 0.13 -3.60 -2.30
CA THR A 66 0.98 -4.78 -2.19
C THR A 66 0.76 -5.72 -3.38
N ARG A 67 1.65 -6.70 -3.52
CA ARG A 67 1.38 -7.87 -4.33
C ARG A 67 0.16 -8.61 -3.78
N THR A 68 -0.60 -9.21 -4.68
CA THR A 68 -1.66 -10.15 -4.32
C THR A 68 -1.03 -11.41 -3.76
N ILE A 69 -1.56 -11.91 -2.65
CA ILE A 69 -1.16 -13.20 -2.09
C ILE A 69 -2.20 -14.22 -2.58
N PRO A 70 -1.85 -15.09 -3.54
CA PRO A 70 -2.80 -16.03 -4.07
C PRO A 70 -3.14 -17.09 -3.02
N LYS A 71 -4.37 -17.60 -3.04
CA LYS A 71 -4.79 -18.75 -2.25
C LYS A 71 -4.58 -18.60 -0.75
N THR A 72 -4.88 -17.42 -0.21
CA THR A 72 -4.85 -17.21 1.24
C THR A 72 -6.26 -17.07 1.75
N LEU A 73 -6.83 -18.19 2.19
CA LEU A 73 -7.90 -18.40 3.17
C LEU A 73 -8.32 -19.87 3.23
#